data_AF-S8EVD8-F1
#
_entry.id   AF-S8EVD8-F1
#
_cell.length_a   1.000
_cell.length_b   1.000
_cell.length_c   1.000
_cell.angle_alpha   90.00
_cell.angle_beta   90.00
_cell.angle_gamma   90.00
#
_symmetry.space_group_name_H-M   'P 1'
#
loop_
_entity.id
_entity.type
_entity.pdbx_description
1 polymer ?
#
loop_
_entity_poly.entity_id
_entity_poly.type
_entity_poly.pdbx_seq_one_letter_code
_entity_poly.pdbx_strand_id
1 'polypeptide(L)'
;MASKKKRGGDADAPGTKSGKAPSKPSPEELEIPMKKQLLQELKTLKAECEDEERLFHEISSEKDQLSHLWVMEQSAAEERHDTLRKKKDEILDEVESFGMELKLCKLRIKQLLAEQSEEATQLRIDAEAALKLREDVHRSREDALWYQKQDQLSMTREMQTAHVEFLHELKLRQDEKILELRREFERHARELHLKWKLRTDNLKDEMQKQRQFLIAKIEAEKKNHLFMVQSQNTKTSQAIKRYYGDITSSNLELIKRLKKEHADLKQAETREGKRMADLIAKNRGLVEPLRKMTQETEKLQNELRLYEIDKAKLAESKQKLTEQAAILARLEQQAEILEQQSEMLKKTKTEFQQRYQRAVYGLQQKACLKTMVLERKLKALEEAEEVAQAQVEELRHRQQIETCDLIPLSKGAERLLKAKDELADELRDDIKTLKDLHDMAVQQYASCMASSGVPVEDLQFVPLTYS
;
A
#
# COMPACT_ATOMS: atom_id res chain seq x y z
N MET A 1 32.83 41.91 -97.50
CA MET A 1 33.92 42.84 -97.85
C MET A 1 34.62 42.32 -99.09
N ALA A 2 34.44 43.02 -100.21
CA ALA A 2 35.52 43.66 -100.99
C ALA A 2 36.21 42.68 -101.97
N SER A 3 35.79 42.61 -103.25
CA SER A 3 36.30 43.38 -104.42
C SER A 3 37.60 42.78 -105.00
N LYS A 4 37.91 42.67 -106.30
CA LYS A 4 37.60 43.46 -107.52
C LYS A 4 38.37 42.81 -108.71
N LYS A 5 37.83 42.90 -109.96
CA LYS A 5 38.50 43.17 -111.28
C LYS A 5 39.70 42.28 -111.75
N LYS A 6 40.03 42.04 -113.03
CA LYS A 6 39.74 42.58 -114.39
C LYS A 6 40.38 41.57 -115.40
N ARG A 7 39.71 41.15 -116.48
CA ARG A 7 39.83 41.57 -117.91
C ARG A 7 41.14 41.28 -118.69
N GLY A 8 40.93 40.67 -119.88
CA GLY A 8 41.53 40.98 -121.20
C GLY A 8 42.68 40.06 -121.63
N GLY A 9 42.79 39.53 -122.85
CA GLY A 9 42.02 39.67 -124.10
C GLY A 9 42.90 39.29 -125.31
N ASP A 10 42.28 38.69 -126.35
CA ASP A 10 42.57 38.77 -127.81
C ASP A 10 43.95 38.33 -128.36
N ALA A 11 44.15 37.83 -129.60
CA ALA A 11 43.32 37.64 -130.79
C ALA A 11 44.14 36.84 -131.86
N ASP A 12 43.43 36.13 -132.76
CA ASP A 12 43.56 36.05 -134.24
C ASP A 12 44.95 36.18 -134.95
N ALA A 13 45.27 35.55 -136.09
CA ALA A 13 44.58 34.66 -137.03
C ALA A 13 45.62 34.19 -138.11
N PRO A 14 45.36 34.16 -139.44
CA PRO A 14 45.28 32.94 -140.26
C PRO A 14 46.33 32.90 -141.40
N GLY A 15 46.29 31.88 -142.28
CA GLY A 15 46.83 32.06 -143.64
C GLY A 15 47.53 30.87 -144.30
N THR A 16 46.72 30.08 -144.98
CA THR A 16 46.98 29.12 -146.05
C THR A 16 47.89 29.64 -147.20
N LYS A 17 48.78 28.80 -147.76
CA LYS A 17 48.83 28.34 -149.19
C LYS A 17 50.22 27.88 -149.70
N SER A 18 50.23 26.66 -150.29
CA SER A 18 50.91 26.18 -151.53
C SER A 18 52.23 26.84 -152.01
N GLY A 19 53.28 26.18 -152.50
CA GLY A 19 53.46 24.84 -153.07
C GLY A 19 54.44 24.90 -154.28
N LYS A 20 55.27 23.85 -154.46
CA LYS A 20 56.10 23.43 -155.65
C LYS A 20 57.31 24.31 -156.09
N ALA A 21 58.60 23.89 -156.00
CA ALA A 21 59.39 22.79 -156.65
C ALA A 21 59.75 23.07 -158.14
N PRO A 22 60.81 22.50 -158.79
CA PRO A 22 62.10 21.89 -158.37
C PRO A 22 63.33 22.26 -159.29
N SER A 23 64.41 21.46 -159.21
CA SER A 23 65.79 21.56 -159.73
C SER A 23 66.08 21.27 -161.23
N LYS A 24 67.24 21.75 -161.74
CA LYS A 24 67.98 21.29 -162.97
C LYS A 24 68.78 19.98 -162.69
N PRO A 25 69.46 19.25 -163.63
CA PRO A 25 69.68 19.36 -165.11
C PRO A 25 69.51 18.01 -165.93
N SER A 26 69.14 18.04 -167.23
CA SER A 26 69.92 17.70 -168.49
C SER A 26 70.15 16.21 -168.86
N PRO A 27 70.59 15.90 -170.11
CA PRO A 27 69.86 15.44 -171.31
C PRO A 27 70.11 13.93 -171.60
N GLU A 28 69.55 13.17 -172.55
CA GLU A 28 68.67 13.32 -173.71
C GLU A 28 68.18 11.88 -174.05
N GLU A 29 66.93 11.74 -174.50
CA GLU A 29 66.25 10.54 -175.06
C GLU A 29 65.95 9.33 -174.12
N LEU A 30 64.65 9.10 -173.78
CA LEU A 30 63.93 7.80 -173.54
C LEU A 30 62.57 8.00 -172.78
N GLU A 31 61.45 8.10 -173.49
CA GLU A 31 60.08 8.26 -172.94
C GLU A 31 59.40 6.94 -172.47
N ILE A 32 59.89 6.29 -171.41
CA ILE A 32 59.19 5.14 -170.77
C ILE A 32 59.16 5.14 -169.20
N PRO A 33 60.07 5.78 -168.43
CA PRO A 33 60.05 5.63 -166.95
C PRO A 33 59.19 6.65 -166.16
N MET A 34 58.73 7.77 -166.75
CA MET A 34 58.06 8.87 -166.01
C MET A 34 56.62 8.54 -165.51
N LYS A 35 55.92 7.58 -166.12
CA LYS A 35 54.56 7.16 -165.69
C LYS A 35 54.52 6.28 -164.43
N LYS A 36 55.62 5.62 -164.06
CA LYS A 36 55.63 4.70 -162.90
C LYS A 36 55.80 5.41 -161.55
N GLN A 37 56.48 6.57 -161.51
CA GLN A 37 56.69 7.33 -160.27
C GLN A 37 55.40 8.02 -159.79
N LEU A 38 54.62 8.62 -160.71
CA LEU A 38 53.34 9.27 -160.38
C LEU A 38 52.27 8.30 -159.85
N LEU A 39 52.30 7.03 -160.27
CA LEU A 39 51.37 6.00 -159.77
C LEU A 39 51.73 5.49 -158.37
N GLN A 40 52.99 5.62 -157.94
CA GLN A 40 53.41 5.25 -156.59
C GLN A 40 53.04 6.33 -155.58
N GLU A 41 53.23 7.61 -155.92
CA GLU A 41 52.81 8.75 -155.07
C GLU A 41 51.28 8.79 -154.85
N LEU A 42 50.49 8.43 -155.87
CA LEU A 42 49.03 8.34 -155.76
C LEU A 42 48.56 7.20 -154.85
N LYS A 43 49.37 6.15 -154.66
CA LYS A 43 49.06 5.04 -153.75
C LYS A 43 49.44 5.36 -152.31
N THR A 44 50.57 6.04 -152.10
CA THR A 44 50.98 6.47 -150.75
C THR A 44 50.02 7.51 -150.19
N LEU A 45 49.61 8.51 -150.99
CA LEU A 45 48.62 9.51 -150.56
C LEU A 45 47.25 8.90 -150.24
N LYS A 46 46.82 7.85 -150.97
CA LYS A 46 45.58 7.15 -150.65
C LYS A 46 45.67 6.34 -149.36
N ALA A 47 46.80 5.68 -149.12
CA ALA A 47 47.05 4.97 -147.86
C ALA A 47 47.08 5.94 -146.67
N GLU A 48 47.71 7.11 -146.83
CA GLU A 48 47.71 8.18 -145.83
C GLU A 48 46.29 8.68 -145.53
N CYS A 49 45.45 8.91 -146.56
CA CYS A 49 44.05 9.27 -146.33
C CYS A 49 43.24 8.16 -145.65
N GLU A 50 43.45 6.89 -146.00
CA GLU A 50 42.79 5.75 -145.34
C GLU A 50 43.23 5.60 -143.88
N ASP A 51 44.49 5.87 -143.57
CA ASP A 51 45.01 5.87 -142.20
C ASP A 51 44.48 7.06 -141.38
N GLU A 52 44.37 8.25 -141.99
CA GLU A 52 43.71 9.42 -141.38
C GLU A 52 42.22 9.15 -141.08
N GLU A 53 41.51 8.47 -141.99
CA GLU A 53 40.11 8.07 -141.76
C GLU A 53 39.97 7.06 -140.62
N ARG A 54 40.89 6.08 -140.49
CA ARG A 54 40.89 5.14 -139.36
C ARG A 54 41.12 5.86 -138.04
N LEU A 55 42.11 6.76 -137.99
CA LEU A 55 42.37 7.59 -136.81
C LEU A 55 41.16 8.46 -136.44
N PHE A 56 40.46 9.01 -137.43
CA PHE A 56 39.23 9.77 -137.17
C PHE A 56 38.11 8.90 -136.58
N HIS A 57 37.93 7.68 -137.08
CA HIS A 57 36.95 6.74 -136.52
C HIS A 57 37.32 6.30 -135.10
N GLU A 58 38.59 6.04 -134.83
CA GLU A 58 39.09 5.71 -133.48
C GLU A 58 38.83 6.85 -132.52
N ILE A 59 39.22 8.08 -132.87
CA ILE A 59 38.99 9.30 -132.09
C ILE A 59 37.48 9.56 -131.89
N SER A 60 36.64 9.29 -132.89
CA SER A 60 35.19 9.41 -132.75
C SER A 60 34.65 8.37 -131.77
N SER A 61 35.12 7.12 -131.83
CA SER A 61 34.71 6.08 -130.90
C SER A 61 35.16 6.37 -129.47
N GLU A 62 36.37 6.91 -129.29
CA GLU A 62 36.91 7.32 -128.00
C GLU A 62 36.12 8.51 -127.43
N LYS A 63 35.75 9.48 -128.29
CA LYS A 63 34.88 10.59 -127.90
C LYS A 63 33.51 10.10 -127.44
N ASP A 64 32.91 9.16 -128.15
CA ASP A 64 31.60 8.60 -127.79
C ASP A 64 31.70 7.77 -126.50
N GLN A 65 32.76 6.98 -126.33
CA GLN A 65 33.05 6.27 -125.08
C GLN A 65 33.27 7.23 -123.91
N LEU A 66 34.05 8.30 -124.10
CA LEU A 66 34.25 9.35 -123.09
C LEU A 66 32.94 10.08 -122.78
N SER A 67 32.09 10.30 -123.78
CA SER A 67 30.77 10.93 -123.57
C SER A 67 29.84 10.01 -122.77
N HIS A 68 29.83 8.71 -123.04
CA HIS A 68 29.08 7.74 -122.24
C HIS A 68 29.62 7.62 -120.82
N LEU A 69 30.95 7.52 -120.64
CA LEU A 69 31.58 7.50 -119.33
C LEU A 69 31.30 8.78 -118.55
N TRP A 70 31.29 9.94 -119.22
CA TRP A 70 30.92 11.21 -118.61
C TRP A 70 29.47 11.23 -118.14
N VAL A 71 28.51 10.79 -118.97
CA VAL A 71 27.09 10.72 -118.58
C VAL A 71 26.88 9.72 -117.44
N MET A 72 27.59 8.58 -117.45
CA MET A 72 27.53 7.60 -116.37
C MET A 72 28.12 8.15 -115.05
N GLU A 73 29.27 8.81 -115.09
CA GLU A 73 29.85 9.47 -113.92
C GLU A 73 28.97 10.64 -113.42
N GLN A 74 28.35 11.39 -114.33
CA GLN A 74 27.40 12.44 -113.98
C GLN A 74 26.15 11.86 -113.30
N SER A 75 25.55 10.80 -113.86
CA SER A 75 24.42 10.09 -113.25
C SER A 75 24.81 9.50 -111.89
N ALA A 76 25.99 8.88 -111.77
CA ALA A 76 26.49 8.34 -110.51
C ALA A 76 26.76 9.44 -109.47
N ALA A 77 27.21 10.63 -109.89
CA ALA A 77 27.37 11.78 -109.01
C ALA A 77 26.02 12.32 -108.53
N GLU A 78 25.03 12.39 -109.41
CA GLU A 78 23.65 12.78 -109.08
C GLU A 78 23.01 11.78 -108.11
N GLU A 79 23.16 10.47 -108.34
CA GLU A 79 22.71 9.40 -107.43
C GLU A 79 23.39 9.48 -106.05
N ARG A 80 24.70 9.75 -106.00
CA ARG A 80 25.43 9.99 -104.75
C ARG A 80 24.92 11.24 -104.03
N HIS A 81 24.59 12.30 -104.78
CA HIS A 81 23.99 13.51 -104.21
C HIS A 81 22.59 13.27 -103.64
N ASP A 82 21.77 12.46 -104.32
CA ASP A 82 20.42 12.12 -103.87
C ASP A 82 20.43 11.19 -102.66
N THR A 83 21.33 10.21 -102.63
CA THR A 83 21.53 9.35 -101.45
C THR A 83 22.05 10.15 -100.25
N LEU A 84 22.96 11.12 -100.45
CA LEU A 84 23.39 12.04 -99.40
C LEU A 84 22.26 12.93 -98.88
N ARG A 85 21.34 13.38 -99.74
CA ARG A 85 20.15 14.13 -99.33
C ARG A 85 19.21 13.26 -98.49
N LYS A 86 18.86 12.06 -98.97
CA LYS A 86 18.05 11.09 -98.22
C LYS A 86 18.66 10.78 -96.85
N LYS A 87 19.97 10.55 -96.79
CA LYS A 87 20.68 10.31 -95.52
C LYS A 87 20.63 11.52 -94.57
N LYS A 88 20.66 12.75 -95.09
CA LYS A 88 20.48 13.96 -94.26
C LYS A 88 19.06 14.06 -93.71
N ASP A 89 18.06 13.77 -94.52
CA ASP A 89 16.65 13.80 -94.10
C ASP A 89 16.41 12.71 -93.04
N GLU A 90 16.93 11.49 -93.23
CA GLU A 90 16.90 10.41 -92.23
C GLU A 90 17.55 10.83 -90.91
N ILE A 91 18.72 11.49 -90.95
CA ILE A 91 19.38 12.00 -89.74
C ILE A 91 18.52 13.06 -89.05
N LEU A 92 17.82 13.92 -89.79
CA LEU A 92 16.92 14.92 -89.22
C LEU A 92 15.73 14.25 -88.53
N ASP A 93 15.10 13.27 -89.18
CA ASP A 93 13.98 12.51 -88.61
C ASP A 93 14.40 11.75 -87.34
N GLU A 94 15.59 11.14 -87.34
CA GLU A 94 16.18 10.50 -86.16
C GLU A 94 16.40 11.52 -85.04
N VAL A 95 16.99 12.69 -85.32
CA VAL A 95 17.21 13.74 -84.32
C VAL A 95 15.89 14.27 -83.75
N GLU A 96 14.85 14.41 -84.57
CA GLU A 96 13.52 14.84 -84.10
C GLU A 96 12.85 13.78 -83.23
N SER A 97 12.88 12.52 -83.64
CA SER A 97 12.36 11.40 -82.85
C SER A 97 13.08 11.25 -81.51
N PHE A 98 14.42 11.28 -81.48
CA PHE A 98 15.20 11.33 -80.25
C PHE A 98 14.86 12.57 -79.40
N GLY A 99 14.60 13.72 -80.04
CA GLY A 99 14.17 14.94 -79.37
C GLY A 99 12.79 14.80 -78.69
N MET A 100 11.85 14.09 -79.32
CA MET A 100 10.54 13.76 -78.75
C MET A 100 10.66 12.76 -77.60
N GLU A 101 11.43 11.69 -77.78
CA GLU A 101 11.70 10.70 -76.73
C GLU A 101 12.35 11.34 -75.51
N LEU A 102 13.33 12.23 -75.71
CA LEU A 102 13.97 12.96 -74.61
C LEU A 102 12.96 13.84 -73.85
N LYS A 103 12.00 14.48 -74.55
CA LYS A 103 10.93 15.25 -73.91
C LYS A 103 10.00 14.34 -73.11
N LEU A 104 9.65 13.17 -73.66
CA LEU A 104 8.77 12.19 -73.02
C LEU A 104 9.42 11.60 -71.76
N CYS A 105 10.71 11.23 -71.84
CA CYS A 105 11.53 10.84 -70.69
C CYS A 105 11.60 11.94 -69.63
N LYS A 106 11.82 13.21 -70.02
CA LYS A 106 11.81 14.35 -69.09
C LYS A 106 10.46 14.53 -68.39
N LEU A 107 9.36 14.38 -69.12
CA LEU A 107 8.01 14.46 -68.54
C LEU A 107 7.75 13.29 -67.58
N ARG A 108 8.16 12.07 -67.94
CA ARG A 108 8.02 10.91 -67.07
C ARG A 108 8.82 11.06 -65.78
N ILE A 109 10.04 11.57 -65.85
CA ILE A 109 10.85 11.88 -64.66
C ILE A 109 10.15 12.94 -63.79
N LYS A 110 9.59 13.99 -64.39
CA LYS A 110 8.84 15.01 -63.64
C LYS A 110 7.60 14.45 -62.95
N GLN A 111 6.85 13.58 -63.62
CA GLN A 111 5.70 12.89 -63.05
C GLN A 111 6.12 12.00 -61.88
N LEU A 112 7.16 11.17 -62.06
CA LEU A 112 7.69 10.31 -60.99
C LEU A 112 8.17 11.13 -59.78
N LEU A 113 8.83 12.27 -60.00
CA LEU A 113 9.24 13.16 -58.90
C LEU A 113 8.04 13.80 -58.20
N ALA A 114 7.00 14.17 -58.94
CA ALA A 114 5.76 14.70 -58.36
C ALA A 114 5.04 13.62 -57.54
N GLU A 115 4.87 12.42 -58.09
CA GLU A 115 4.31 11.24 -57.41
C GLU A 115 5.10 10.94 -56.13
N GLN A 116 6.44 10.86 -56.20
CA GLN A 116 7.30 10.67 -55.02
C GLN A 116 7.14 11.79 -53.98
N SER A 117 7.00 13.05 -54.43
CA SER A 117 6.80 14.17 -53.51
C SER A 117 5.41 14.12 -52.84
N GLU A 118 4.38 13.72 -53.58
CA GLU A 118 3.02 13.57 -53.07
C GLU A 118 2.96 12.41 -52.07
N GLU A 119 3.52 11.24 -52.41
CA GLU A 119 3.66 10.10 -51.50
C GLU A 119 4.41 10.49 -50.22
N ALA A 120 5.52 11.23 -50.34
CA ALA A 120 6.25 11.72 -49.18
C ALA A 120 5.41 12.68 -48.32
N THR A 121 4.61 13.56 -48.93
CA THR A 121 3.69 14.44 -48.16
C THR A 121 2.56 13.67 -47.49
N GLN A 122 1.98 12.67 -48.16
CA GLN A 122 0.94 11.80 -47.61
C GLN A 122 1.48 11.03 -46.41
N LEU A 123 2.65 10.40 -46.54
CA LEU A 123 3.31 9.71 -45.43
C LEU A 123 3.58 10.64 -44.24
N ARG A 124 3.93 11.91 -44.48
CA ARG A 124 4.10 12.90 -43.41
C ARG A 124 2.76 13.26 -42.74
N ILE A 125 1.70 13.46 -43.52
CA ILE A 125 0.35 13.73 -42.99
C ILE A 125 -0.14 12.54 -42.15
N ASP A 126 0.01 11.32 -42.66
CA ASP A 126 -0.39 10.10 -41.96
C ASP A 126 0.40 9.89 -40.67
N ALA A 127 1.71 10.16 -40.70
CA ALA A 127 2.55 10.11 -39.52
C ALA A 127 2.13 11.17 -38.47
N GLU A 128 1.86 12.42 -38.89
CA GLU A 128 1.37 13.47 -38.00
C GLU A 128 -0.02 13.15 -37.42
N ALA A 129 -0.92 12.58 -38.22
CA ALA A 129 -2.24 12.14 -37.76
C ALA A 129 -2.13 10.99 -36.75
N ALA A 130 -1.26 10.01 -37.00
CA ALA A 130 -1.00 8.91 -36.07
C ALA A 130 -0.38 9.42 -34.76
N LEU A 131 0.52 10.41 -34.81
CA LEU A 131 1.08 11.05 -33.62
C LEU A 131 0.01 11.77 -32.80
N LYS A 132 -0.85 12.59 -33.43
CA LYS A 132 -1.97 13.26 -32.75
C LYS A 132 -2.93 12.28 -32.09
N LEU A 133 -3.31 11.22 -32.80
CA LEU A 133 -4.18 10.19 -32.23
C LEU A 133 -3.53 9.54 -31.00
N ARG A 134 -2.22 9.27 -31.06
CA ARG A 134 -1.48 8.73 -29.92
C ARG A 134 -1.42 9.70 -28.74
N GLU A 135 -1.21 10.99 -29.00
CA GLU A 135 -1.25 12.05 -27.99
C GLU A 135 -2.63 12.15 -27.32
N ASP A 136 -3.72 12.11 -28.09
CA ASP A 136 -5.09 12.17 -27.55
C ASP A 136 -5.44 10.94 -26.71
N VAL A 137 -4.99 9.75 -27.13
CA VAL A 137 -5.11 8.52 -26.34
C VAL A 137 -4.30 8.63 -25.04
N HIS A 138 -3.10 9.20 -25.08
CA HIS A 138 -2.29 9.41 -23.87
C HIS A 138 -2.95 10.40 -22.92
N ARG A 139 -3.45 11.54 -23.41
CA ARG A 139 -4.20 12.51 -22.59
C ARG A 139 -5.42 11.86 -21.93
N SER A 140 -6.19 11.09 -22.70
CA SER A 140 -7.36 10.38 -22.18
C SER A 140 -6.99 9.36 -21.09
N ARG A 141 -5.85 8.68 -21.25
CA ARG A 141 -5.32 7.75 -20.22
C ARG A 141 -4.85 8.50 -18.98
N GLU A 142 -4.17 9.63 -19.14
CA GLU A 142 -3.73 10.47 -18.02
C GLU A 142 -4.93 11.01 -17.23
N ASP A 143 -5.97 11.48 -17.91
CA ASP A 143 -7.21 11.92 -17.29
C ASP A 143 -7.90 10.76 -16.54
N ALA A 144 -8.01 9.59 -17.16
CA ALA A 144 -8.57 8.40 -16.51
C ALA A 144 -7.78 8.00 -15.25
N LEU A 145 -6.45 8.02 -15.31
CA LEU A 145 -5.58 7.77 -14.15
C LEU A 145 -5.75 8.85 -13.07
N TRP A 146 -5.94 10.11 -13.48
CA TRP A 146 -6.18 11.22 -12.56
C TRP A 146 -7.50 11.05 -11.80
N TYR A 147 -8.60 10.72 -12.50
CA TYR A 147 -9.90 10.45 -11.88
C TYR A 147 -9.84 9.21 -10.98
N GLN A 148 -9.23 8.11 -11.44
CA GLN A 148 -9.05 6.91 -10.61
C GLN A 148 -8.27 7.22 -9.33
N LYS A 149 -7.21 8.03 -9.42
CA LYS A 149 -6.45 8.48 -8.24
C LYS A 149 -7.32 9.33 -7.31
N GLN A 150 -8.11 10.25 -7.86
CA GLN A 150 -9.01 11.11 -7.08
C GLN A 150 -10.08 10.26 -6.35
N ASP A 151 -10.67 9.28 -7.02
CA ASP A 151 -11.65 8.35 -6.45
C ASP A 151 -11.02 7.49 -5.35
N GLN A 152 -9.82 6.95 -5.57
CA GLN A 152 -9.08 6.22 -4.54
C GLN A 152 -8.79 7.10 -3.31
N LEU A 153 -8.46 8.38 -3.52
CA LEU A 153 -8.28 9.34 -2.43
C LEU A 153 -9.59 9.65 -1.68
N SER A 154 -10.73 9.72 -2.37
CA SER A 154 -12.04 9.86 -1.71
C SER A 154 -12.37 8.62 -0.87
N MET A 155 -12.25 7.43 -1.47
CA MET A 155 -12.53 6.17 -0.80
C MET A 155 -11.65 5.96 0.43
N THR A 156 -10.36 6.29 0.35
CA THR A 156 -9.47 6.20 1.51
C THR A 156 -9.83 7.18 2.61
N ARG A 157 -10.28 8.40 2.28
CA ARG A 157 -10.78 9.37 3.27
C ARG A 157 -12.08 8.90 3.92
N GLU A 158 -13.02 8.39 3.14
CA GLU A 158 -14.29 7.84 3.65
C GLU A 158 -14.07 6.63 4.57
N MET A 159 -13.14 5.75 4.22
CA MET A 159 -12.74 4.63 5.08
C MET A 159 -12.07 5.12 6.38
N GLN A 160 -11.26 6.18 6.31
CA GLN A 160 -10.66 6.79 7.50
C GLN A 160 -11.73 7.43 8.40
N THR A 161 -12.69 8.17 7.84
CA THR A 161 -13.78 8.77 8.63
C THR A 161 -14.65 7.70 9.27
N ALA A 162 -15.03 6.66 8.52
CA ALA A 162 -15.78 5.52 9.07
C ALA A 162 -15.01 4.79 10.19
N HIS A 163 -13.69 4.64 10.04
CA HIS A 163 -12.87 4.03 11.09
C HIS A 163 -12.79 4.91 12.35
N VAL A 164 -12.68 6.23 12.19
CA VAL A 164 -12.70 7.19 13.32
C VAL A 164 -14.05 7.16 14.02
N GLU A 165 -15.16 7.12 13.28
CA GLU A 165 -16.51 7.00 13.82
C GLU A 165 -16.69 5.70 14.59
N PHE A 166 -16.24 4.57 14.03
CA PHE A 166 -16.26 3.28 14.72
C PHE A 166 -15.45 3.30 16.04
N LEU A 167 -14.26 3.92 16.03
CA LEU A 167 -13.47 4.09 17.25
C LEU A 167 -14.17 4.98 18.28
N HIS A 168 -14.88 6.01 17.83
CA HIS A 168 -15.67 6.87 18.71
C HIS A 168 -16.83 6.12 19.34
N GLU A 169 -17.58 5.33 18.56
CA GLU A 169 -18.64 4.46 19.08
C GLU A 169 -18.10 3.44 20.09
N LEU A 170 -16.94 2.82 19.79
CA LEU A 170 -16.33 1.85 20.70
C LEU A 170 -15.94 2.49 22.02
N LYS A 171 -15.36 3.71 21.99
CA LYS A 171 -15.05 4.49 23.20
C LYS A 171 -16.31 4.84 23.98
N LEU A 172 -17.38 5.28 23.30
CA LEU A 172 -18.65 5.58 23.94
C LEU A 172 -19.23 4.34 24.66
N ARG A 173 -19.24 3.17 24.01
CA ARG A 173 -19.67 1.90 24.63
C ARG A 173 -18.79 1.50 25.81
N GLN A 174 -17.49 1.80 25.78
CA GLN A 174 -16.59 1.56 26.91
C GLN A 174 -16.91 2.51 28.08
N ASP A 175 -17.11 3.80 27.78
CA ASP A 175 -17.47 4.81 28.78
C ASP A 175 -18.82 4.48 29.43
N GLU A 176 -19.81 4.03 28.66
CA GLU A 176 -21.10 3.53 29.17
C GLU A 176 -20.90 2.39 30.17
N LYS A 177 -20.13 1.36 29.82
CA LYS A 177 -19.82 0.24 30.72
C LYS A 177 -19.07 0.69 31.98
N ILE A 178 -18.14 1.63 31.86
CA ILE A 178 -17.44 2.22 33.01
C ILE A 178 -18.42 2.97 33.92
N LEU A 179 -19.35 3.73 33.35
CA LEU A 179 -20.39 4.43 34.11
C LEU A 179 -21.35 3.45 34.81
N GLU A 180 -21.72 2.35 34.16
CA GLU A 180 -22.52 1.29 34.77
C GLU A 180 -21.80 0.66 35.96
N LEU A 181 -20.54 0.26 35.80
CA LEU A 181 -19.72 -0.28 36.89
C LEU A 181 -19.57 0.73 38.04
N ARG A 182 -19.34 2.02 37.75
CA ARG A 182 -19.29 3.07 38.77
C ARG A 182 -20.62 3.17 39.54
N ARG A 183 -21.75 3.16 38.84
CA ARG A 183 -23.08 3.17 39.46
C ARG A 183 -23.30 1.94 40.34
N GLU A 184 -22.86 0.77 39.91
CA GLU A 184 -22.92 -0.46 40.71
C GLU A 184 -22.05 -0.34 41.96
N PHE A 185 -20.80 0.09 41.85
CA PHE A 185 -19.93 0.29 43.02
C PHE A 185 -20.50 1.32 44.00
N GLU A 186 -21.08 2.41 43.50
CA GLU A 186 -21.76 3.38 44.35
C GLU A 186 -22.98 2.78 45.06
N ARG A 187 -23.80 1.96 44.39
CA ARG A 187 -24.92 1.27 45.02
C ARG A 187 -24.42 0.33 46.13
N HIS A 188 -23.43 -0.51 45.83
CA HIS A 188 -22.84 -1.43 46.82
C HIS A 188 -22.25 -0.68 48.02
N ALA A 189 -21.55 0.44 47.79
CA ALA A 189 -21.01 1.27 48.86
C ALA A 189 -22.13 1.88 49.73
N ARG A 190 -23.20 2.40 49.11
CA ARG A 190 -24.36 2.94 49.83
C ARG A 190 -25.05 1.87 50.66
N GLU A 191 -25.28 0.68 50.11
CA GLU A 191 -25.88 -0.45 50.82
C GLU A 191 -25.03 -0.91 52.01
N LEU A 192 -23.72 -1.03 51.81
CA LEU A 192 -22.79 -1.41 52.88
C LEU A 192 -22.81 -0.37 54.00
N HIS A 193 -22.75 0.90 53.65
CA HIS A 193 -22.82 2.00 54.61
C HIS A 193 -24.15 2.02 55.37
N LEU A 194 -25.28 1.75 54.70
CA LEU A 194 -26.60 1.68 55.34
C LEU A 194 -26.70 0.48 56.29
N LYS A 195 -26.15 -0.68 55.92
CA LYS A 195 -26.04 -1.86 56.80
C LYS A 195 -25.21 -1.56 58.06
N TRP A 196 -24.07 -0.87 57.92
CA TRP A 196 -23.24 -0.49 59.06
C TRP A 196 -23.91 0.55 59.96
N LYS A 197 -24.53 1.58 59.37
CA LYS A 197 -25.31 2.56 60.13
C LYS A 197 -26.40 1.89 60.96
N LEU A 198 -27.19 1.01 60.34
CA LEU A 198 -28.23 0.26 61.04
C LEU A 198 -27.67 -0.60 62.19
N ARG A 199 -26.54 -1.30 61.97
CA ARG A 199 -25.87 -2.06 63.03
C ARG A 199 -25.41 -1.16 64.17
N THR A 200 -24.81 -0.02 63.86
CA THR A 200 -24.34 0.93 64.87
C THR A 200 -25.50 1.52 65.67
N ASP A 201 -26.61 1.87 65.01
CA ASP A 201 -27.78 2.42 65.69
C ASP A 201 -28.49 1.36 66.54
N ASN A 202 -28.60 0.11 66.05
CA ASN A 202 -29.10 -1.00 66.87
C ASN A 202 -28.23 -1.24 68.12
N LEU A 203 -26.90 -1.21 68.00
CA LEU A 203 -26.00 -1.34 69.15
C LEU A 203 -26.15 -0.19 70.14
N LYS A 204 -26.34 1.05 69.66
CA LYS A 204 -26.64 2.19 70.53
C LYS A 204 -27.96 1.98 71.29
N ASP A 205 -29.00 1.54 70.59
CA ASP A 205 -30.31 1.28 71.18
C ASP A 205 -30.25 0.15 72.22
N GLU A 206 -29.53 -0.93 71.94
CA GLU A 206 -29.29 -2.03 72.88
C GLU A 206 -28.56 -1.55 74.13
N MET A 207 -27.45 -0.81 73.97
CA MET A 207 -26.70 -0.22 75.09
C MET A 207 -27.56 0.77 75.90
N GLN A 208 -28.39 1.55 75.23
CA GLN A 208 -29.30 2.49 75.87
C GLN A 208 -30.39 1.76 76.67
N LYS A 209 -30.95 0.67 76.13
CA LYS A 209 -31.90 -0.21 76.86
C LYS A 209 -31.23 -0.87 78.07
N GLN A 210 -30.01 -1.39 77.93
CA GLN A 210 -29.25 -1.95 79.05
C GLN A 210 -28.99 -0.91 80.14
N ARG A 211 -28.56 0.30 79.75
CA ARG A 211 -28.36 1.42 80.67
C ARG A 211 -29.66 1.78 81.40
N GLN A 212 -30.78 1.90 80.68
CA GLN A 212 -32.09 2.18 81.26
C GLN A 212 -32.52 1.09 82.25
N PHE A 213 -32.31 -0.18 81.90
CA PHE A 213 -32.59 -1.31 82.78
C PHE A 213 -31.75 -1.28 84.07
N LEU A 214 -30.45 -1.02 83.95
CA LEU A 214 -29.55 -0.90 85.11
C LEU A 214 -29.92 0.28 86.01
N ILE A 215 -30.25 1.44 85.42
CA ILE A 215 -30.75 2.60 86.17
C ILE A 215 -32.04 2.23 86.92
N ALA A 216 -33.01 1.63 86.23
CA ALA A 216 -34.26 1.20 86.86
C ALA A 216 -34.05 0.19 88.00
N LYS A 217 -33.11 -0.75 87.84
CA LYS A 217 -32.74 -1.69 88.91
C LYS A 217 -32.14 -0.98 90.12
N ILE A 218 -31.18 -0.07 89.90
CA ILE A 218 -30.57 0.74 90.97
C ILE A 218 -31.62 1.61 91.66
N GLU A 219 -32.54 2.21 90.91
CA GLU A 219 -33.65 2.99 91.45
C GLU A 219 -34.59 2.13 92.29
N ALA A 220 -34.89 0.90 91.86
CA ALA A 220 -35.70 -0.05 92.64
C ALA A 220 -35.00 -0.45 93.94
N GLU A 221 -33.70 -0.77 93.90
CA GLU A 221 -32.89 -1.06 95.09
C GLU A 221 -32.84 0.13 96.06
N LYS A 222 -32.63 1.35 95.54
CA LYS A 222 -32.67 2.58 96.32
C LYS A 222 -34.05 2.84 96.94
N LYS A 223 -35.15 2.61 96.20
CA LYS A 223 -36.52 2.72 96.72
C LYS A 223 -36.78 1.71 97.82
N ASN A 224 -36.32 0.47 97.66
CA ASN A 224 -36.43 -0.57 98.69
C ASN A 224 -35.64 -0.19 99.95
N HIS A 225 -34.40 0.28 99.80
CA HIS A 225 -33.59 0.76 100.92
C HIS A 225 -34.24 1.96 101.61
N LEU A 226 -34.77 2.93 100.85
CA LEU A 226 -35.50 4.07 101.39
C LEU A 226 -36.72 3.60 102.21
N PHE A 227 -37.48 2.63 101.69
CA PHE A 227 -38.62 2.04 102.40
C PHE A 227 -38.17 1.32 103.68
N MET A 228 -37.09 0.55 103.65
CA MET A 228 -36.52 -0.10 104.84
C MET A 228 -36.10 0.92 105.90
N VAL A 229 -35.36 1.97 105.52
CA VAL A 229 -34.91 3.03 106.43
C VAL A 229 -36.11 3.79 106.99
N GLN A 230 -37.13 4.10 106.18
CA GLN A 230 -38.37 4.71 106.65
C GLN A 230 -39.10 3.80 107.64
N SER A 231 -39.22 2.50 107.35
CA SER A 231 -39.82 1.53 108.27
C SER A 231 -39.03 1.43 109.58
N GLN A 232 -37.70 1.37 109.52
CA GLN A 232 -36.87 1.34 110.72
C GLN A 232 -36.96 2.65 111.51
N ASN A 233 -36.97 3.80 110.85
CA ASN A 233 -37.14 5.10 111.49
C ASN A 233 -38.52 5.24 112.14
N THR A 234 -39.59 4.76 111.51
CA THR A 234 -40.91 4.74 112.16
C THR A 234 -40.92 3.82 113.38
N LYS A 235 -40.27 2.65 113.32
CA LYS A 235 -40.10 1.75 114.48
C LYS A 235 -39.26 2.38 115.60
N THR A 236 -38.12 3.00 115.29
CA THR A 236 -37.28 3.68 116.29
C THR A 236 -37.99 4.89 116.85
N SER A 237 -38.69 5.69 116.04
CA SER A 237 -39.52 6.80 116.50
C SER A 237 -40.64 6.32 117.42
N GLN A 238 -41.29 5.19 117.11
CA GLN A 238 -42.26 4.56 118.00
C GLN A 238 -41.61 4.05 119.29
N ALA A 239 -40.44 3.41 119.21
CA ALA A 239 -39.69 2.93 120.36
C ALA A 239 -39.21 4.09 121.25
N ILE A 240 -38.77 5.20 120.67
CA ILE A 240 -38.41 6.44 121.35
C ILE A 240 -39.65 7.04 122.03
N LYS A 241 -40.80 7.09 121.33
CA LYS A 241 -42.06 7.54 121.93
C LYS A 241 -42.48 6.64 123.10
N ARG A 242 -42.31 5.31 122.99
CA ARG A 242 -42.54 4.38 124.09
C ARG A 242 -41.56 4.60 125.23
N TYR A 243 -40.26 4.68 124.96
CA TYR A 243 -39.22 4.94 125.95
C TYR A 243 -39.43 6.26 126.69
N TYR A 244 -39.73 7.35 125.98
CA TYR A 244 -40.09 8.62 126.63
C TYR A 244 -41.48 8.56 127.27
N GLY A 245 -42.42 7.76 126.78
CA GLY A 245 -43.69 7.48 127.46
C GLY A 245 -43.49 6.76 128.79
N ASP A 246 -42.61 5.76 128.80
CA ASP A 246 -42.24 4.95 129.95
C ASP A 246 -41.36 5.75 130.93
N ILE A 247 -40.46 6.59 130.41
CA ILE A 247 -39.71 7.54 131.23
C ILE A 247 -40.62 8.64 131.72
N THR A 248 -41.61 9.13 130.98
CA THR A 248 -42.52 10.16 131.51
C THR A 248 -43.47 9.56 132.52
N SER A 249 -43.95 8.32 132.35
CA SER A 249 -44.73 7.62 133.38
C SER A 249 -43.87 7.29 134.60
N SER A 250 -42.67 6.75 134.40
CA SER A 250 -41.69 6.48 135.47
C SER A 250 -41.20 7.78 136.12
N ASN A 251 -41.00 8.87 135.38
CA ASN A 251 -40.69 10.18 135.91
C ASN A 251 -41.91 10.83 136.54
N LEU A 252 -43.15 10.52 136.15
CA LEU A 252 -44.33 10.96 136.89
C LEU A 252 -44.42 10.20 138.21
N GLU A 253 -44.09 8.91 138.24
CA GLU A 253 -43.96 8.13 139.47
C GLU A 253 -42.78 8.61 140.32
N LEU A 254 -41.64 8.91 139.71
CA LEU A 254 -40.45 9.42 140.37
C LEU A 254 -40.66 10.87 140.78
N ILE A 255 -41.36 11.73 140.03
CA ILE A 255 -41.75 13.08 140.48
C ILE A 255 -42.74 12.97 141.61
N LYS A 256 -43.61 11.95 141.65
CA LYS A 256 -44.43 11.67 142.86
C LYS A 256 -43.53 11.27 144.05
N ARG A 257 -42.45 10.50 143.82
CA ARG A 257 -41.46 10.13 144.86
C ARG A 257 -40.53 11.29 145.26
N LEU A 258 -40.00 12.05 144.31
CA LEU A 258 -39.13 13.21 144.46
C LEU A 258 -39.91 14.45 144.89
N LYS A 259 -41.22 14.59 144.69
CA LYS A 259 -41.98 15.59 145.44
C LYS A 259 -42.02 15.24 146.94
N LYS A 260 -41.91 13.95 147.26
CA LYS A 260 -41.70 13.46 148.62
C LYS A 260 -40.24 13.71 149.07
N GLU A 261 -39.24 13.43 148.23
CA GLU A 261 -37.80 13.54 148.57
C GLU A 261 -37.13 14.91 148.30
N HIS A 262 -37.66 15.81 147.46
CA HIS A 262 -37.18 17.19 147.25
C HIS A 262 -37.59 18.07 148.44
N ALA A 263 -38.59 17.64 149.20
CA ALA A 263 -38.73 18.12 150.58
C ALA A 263 -37.46 17.81 151.40
N ASP A 264 -36.74 16.72 151.09
CA ASP A 264 -35.59 16.22 151.82
C ASP A 264 -34.22 16.67 151.22
N LEU A 265 -34.08 16.77 149.89
CA LEU A 265 -32.81 17.09 149.19
C LEU A 265 -32.57 18.57 148.86
N LYS A 266 -33.53 19.47 149.13
CA LYS A 266 -33.25 20.92 149.23
C LYS A 266 -32.13 21.24 150.25
N GLN A 267 -31.74 20.25 151.06
CA GLN A 267 -30.60 20.29 151.98
C GLN A 267 -29.22 19.93 151.36
N ALA A 268 -29.13 19.34 150.15
CA ALA A 268 -27.88 18.71 149.69
C ALA A 268 -27.19 19.32 148.44
N GLU A 269 -27.85 20.22 147.70
CA GLU A 269 -27.41 20.68 146.38
C GLU A 269 -26.26 21.72 146.37
N THR A 270 -25.69 22.06 147.52
CA THR A 270 -24.59 23.04 147.62
C THR A 270 -23.20 22.48 147.28
N ARG A 271 -23.05 21.20 146.88
CA ARG A 271 -21.75 20.51 146.97
C ARG A 271 -21.02 20.10 145.67
N GLU A 272 -21.64 19.94 144.51
CA GLU A 272 -20.99 19.24 143.37
C GLU A 272 -20.81 20.08 142.09
N GLY A 273 -20.66 21.41 142.21
CA GLY A 273 -20.46 22.32 141.07
C GLY A 273 -19.04 22.39 140.48
N LYS A 274 -18.06 21.56 140.88
CA LYS A 274 -16.62 21.83 140.60
C LYS A 274 -15.85 20.83 139.71
N ARG A 275 -16.46 19.81 139.10
CA ARG A 275 -15.72 18.82 138.26
C ARG A 275 -15.73 19.08 136.74
N MET A 276 -16.33 20.17 136.27
CA MET A 276 -16.58 20.39 134.84
C MET A 276 -15.42 21.02 134.04
N ALA A 277 -14.36 21.53 134.69
CA ALA A 277 -13.35 22.35 134.01
C ALA A 277 -12.16 21.57 133.38
N ASP A 278 -11.82 20.37 133.86
CA ASP A 278 -10.54 19.71 133.50
C ASP A 278 -10.55 18.93 132.16
N LEU A 279 -11.73 18.68 131.58
CA LEU A 279 -11.85 17.90 130.33
C LEU A 279 -11.57 18.73 129.06
N ILE A 280 -11.59 20.07 129.15
CA ILE A 280 -11.47 20.94 127.97
C ILE A 280 -9.99 21.15 127.55
N ALA A 281 -9.03 20.98 128.46
CA ALA A 281 -7.62 21.31 128.20
C ALA A 281 -6.85 20.24 127.38
N LYS A 282 -7.23 18.96 127.44
CA LYS A 282 -6.47 17.87 126.81
C LYS A 282 -6.69 17.70 125.29
N ASN A 283 -7.70 18.37 124.73
CA ASN A 283 -8.09 18.19 123.31
C ASN A 283 -7.27 19.05 122.32
N ARG A 284 -6.42 19.97 122.79
CA ARG A 284 -5.70 20.94 121.92
C ARG A 284 -4.33 20.48 121.41
N GLY A 285 -3.72 19.42 121.97
CA GLY A 285 -2.34 19.00 121.62
C GLY A 285 -2.18 18.02 120.44
N LEU A 286 -3.28 17.42 119.95
CA LEU A 286 -3.24 16.33 118.94
C LEU A 286 -3.45 16.80 117.49
N VAL A 287 -3.71 18.10 117.26
CA VAL A 287 -4.15 18.63 115.96
C VAL A 287 -2.99 18.86 114.97
N GLU A 288 -1.80 19.23 115.45
CA GLU A 288 -0.66 19.55 114.58
C GLU A 288 0.08 18.35 113.97
N PRO A 289 0.34 17.23 114.68
CA PRO A 289 0.95 16.05 114.07
C PRO A 289 0.05 15.40 113.02
N LEU A 290 -1.28 15.47 113.21
CA LEU A 290 -2.28 14.94 112.28
C LEU A 290 -2.22 15.66 110.92
N ARG A 291 -1.96 16.97 110.92
CA ARG A 291 -1.93 17.80 109.71
C ARG A 291 -0.70 17.56 108.81
N LYS A 292 0.45 17.22 109.39
CA LYS A 292 1.68 16.92 108.62
C LYS A 292 1.58 15.57 107.92
N MET A 293 1.07 14.55 108.61
CA MET A 293 0.83 13.23 108.03
C MET A 293 -0.18 13.28 106.89
N THR A 294 -1.25 14.08 106.99
CA THR A 294 -2.23 14.22 105.90
C THR A 294 -1.59 14.83 104.63
N GLN A 295 -0.71 15.81 104.77
CA GLN A 295 -0.04 16.44 103.62
C GLN A 295 0.95 15.51 102.92
N GLU A 296 1.66 14.66 103.68
CA GLU A 296 2.57 13.66 103.11
C GLU A 296 1.79 12.55 102.39
N THR A 297 0.65 12.11 102.95
CA THR A 297 -0.23 11.16 102.28
C THR A 297 -0.82 11.72 100.98
N GLU A 298 -1.15 13.01 100.93
CA GLU A 298 -1.68 13.65 99.71
C GLU A 298 -0.61 13.73 98.60
N LYS A 299 0.65 14.04 98.95
CA LYS A 299 1.77 14.04 98.00
C LYS A 299 2.02 12.65 97.40
N LEU A 300 2.10 11.63 98.26
CA LEU A 300 2.30 10.24 97.81
C LEU A 300 1.13 9.74 96.96
N GLN A 301 -0.11 10.13 97.28
CA GLN A 301 -1.28 9.83 96.44
C GLN A 301 -1.20 10.48 95.07
N ASN A 302 -0.68 11.71 94.96
CA ASN A 302 -0.52 12.38 93.67
C ASN A 302 0.58 11.75 92.81
N GLU A 303 1.72 11.37 93.41
CA GLU A 303 2.78 10.66 92.70
C GLU A 303 2.29 9.30 92.19
N LEU A 304 1.56 8.53 93.02
CA LEU A 304 0.95 7.27 92.60
C LEU A 304 0.01 7.45 91.39
N ARG A 305 -0.82 8.50 91.38
CA ARG A 305 -1.69 8.81 90.22
C ARG A 305 -0.89 9.11 88.96
N LEU A 306 0.20 9.86 89.06
CA LEU A 306 1.07 10.15 87.90
C LEU A 306 1.72 8.86 87.37
N TYR A 307 2.22 8.00 88.25
CA TYR A 307 2.76 6.69 87.86
C TYR A 307 1.71 5.78 87.19
N GLU A 308 0.47 5.78 87.66
CA GLU A 308 -0.64 5.03 87.03
C GLU A 308 -0.95 5.55 85.62
N ILE A 309 -0.97 6.87 85.44
CA ILE A 309 -1.17 7.51 84.13
C ILE A 309 -0.03 7.15 83.17
N ASP A 310 1.22 7.20 83.62
CA ASP A 310 2.36 6.89 82.77
C ASP A 310 2.45 5.39 82.43
N LYS A 311 2.06 4.52 83.37
CA LYS A 311 1.92 3.08 83.10
C LYS A 311 0.84 2.81 82.04
N ALA A 312 -0.28 3.53 82.06
CA ALA A 312 -1.33 3.41 81.05
C ALA A 312 -0.82 3.89 79.68
N LYS A 313 -0.16 5.05 79.59
CA LYS A 313 0.45 5.55 78.34
C LYS A 313 1.50 4.60 77.77
N LEU A 314 2.31 3.98 78.63
CA LEU A 314 3.30 2.98 78.21
C LEU A 314 2.64 1.70 77.68
N ALA A 315 1.51 1.28 78.26
CA ALA A 315 0.74 0.15 77.74
C ALA A 315 0.15 0.47 76.36
N GLU A 316 -0.42 1.66 76.17
CA GLU A 316 -0.94 2.11 74.88
C GLU A 316 0.16 2.20 73.80
N SER A 317 1.34 2.72 74.14
CA SER A 317 2.45 2.80 73.18
C SER A 317 3.00 1.42 72.80
N LYS A 318 3.06 0.48 73.76
CA LYS A 318 3.41 -0.91 73.48
C LYS A 318 2.39 -1.60 72.57
N GLN A 319 1.10 -1.39 72.80
CA GLN A 319 0.05 -1.93 71.93
C GLN A 319 0.20 -1.39 70.50
N LYS A 320 0.35 -0.06 70.34
CA LYS A 320 0.60 0.56 69.03
C LYS A 320 1.85 0.00 68.35
N LEU A 321 2.93 -0.23 69.11
CA LEU A 321 4.15 -0.83 68.57
C LEU A 321 3.91 -2.27 68.07
N THR A 322 3.17 -3.08 68.83
CA THR A 322 2.84 -4.45 68.41
C THR A 322 1.93 -4.48 67.18
N GLU A 323 0.96 -3.56 67.08
CA GLU A 323 0.11 -3.40 65.90
C GLU A 323 0.92 -2.99 64.67
N GLN A 324 1.82 -2.01 64.82
CA GLN A 324 2.70 -1.57 63.75
C GLN A 324 3.67 -2.67 63.30
N ALA A 325 4.24 -3.44 64.23
CA ALA A 325 5.10 -4.59 63.91
C ALA A 325 4.33 -5.66 63.12
N ALA A 326 3.08 -5.93 63.48
CA ALA A 326 2.23 -6.87 62.74
C ALA A 326 1.90 -6.37 61.32
N ILE A 327 1.67 -5.06 61.16
CA ILE A 327 1.45 -4.44 59.84
C ILE A 327 2.72 -4.54 58.99
N LEU A 328 3.90 -4.24 59.55
CA LEU A 328 5.18 -4.36 58.84
C LEU A 328 5.42 -5.79 58.36
N ALA A 329 5.27 -6.79 59.23
CA ALA A 329 5.43 -8.19 58.85
C ALA A 329 4.45 -8.61 57.74
N ARG A 330 3.20 -8.12 57.78
CA ARG A 330 2.23 -8.36 56.70
C ARG A 330 2.63 -7.70 55.38
N LEU A 331 3.14 -6.47 55.43
CA LEU A 331 3.60 -5.74 54.24
C LEU A 331 4.83 -6.40 53.62
N GLU A 332 5.77 -6.90 54.44
CA GLU A 332 6.93 -7.66 53.97
C GLU A 332 6.50 -8.93 53.23
N GLN A 333 5.57 -9.71 53.79
CA GLN A 333 5.00 -10.88 53.10
C GLN A 333 4.30 -10.52 51.78
N GLN A 334 3.57 -9.40 51.75
CA GLN A 334 2.93 -8.94 50.52
C GLN A 334 3.96 -8.52 49.47
N ALA A 335 5.05 -7.87 49.87
CA ALA A 335 6.14 -7.51 48.98
C ALA A 335 6.80 -8.76 48.39
N GLU A 336 7.10 -9.78 49.20
CA GLU A 336 7.67 -11.05 48.73
C GLU A 336 6.75 -11.76 47.72
N ILE A 337 5.44 -11.82 47.99
CA ILE A 337 4.47 -12.42 47.07
C ILE A 337 4.44 -11.65 45.74
N LEU A 338 4.45 -10.31 45.78
CA LEU A 338 4.46 -9.48 44.59
C LEU A 338 5.76 -9.63 43.79
N GLU A 339 6.91 -9.74 44.46
CA GLU A 339 8.19 -9.99 43.83
C GLU A 339 8.17 -11.33 43.08
N GLN A 340 7.72 -12.41 43.74
CA GLN A 340 7.58 -13.73 43.12
C GLN A 340 6.63 -13.70 41.91
N GLN A 341 5.48 -13.04 42.02
CA GLN A 341 4.55 -12.86 40.89
C GLN A 341 5.20 -12.09 39.74
N SER A 342 5.96 -11.04 40.05
CA SER A 342 6.67 -10.24 39.04
C SER A 342 7.74 -11.07 38.30
N GLU A 343 8.44 -11.96 39.00
CA GLU A 343 9.43 -12.84 38.40
C GLU A 343 8.79 -13.89 37.50
N MET A 344 7.67 -14.49 37.93
CA MET A 344 6.92 -15.43 37.10
C MET A 344 6.35 -14.75 35.84
N LEU A 345 5.86 -13.51 35.97
CA LEU A 345 5.43 -12.71 34.81
C LEU A 345 6.59 -12.38 33.86
N LYS A 346 7.78 -12.07 34.38
CA LYS A 346 8.98 -11.86 33.56
C LYS A 346 9.37 -13.15 32.81
N LYS A 347 9.37 -14.30 33.48
CA LYS A 347 9.67 -15.61 32.87
C LYS A 347 8.68 -15.94 31.75
N THR A 348 7.39 -15.87 32.04
CA THR A 348 6.34 -16.13 31.03
C THR A 348 6.41 -15.16 29.84
N LYS A 349 6.71 -13.88 30.09
CA LYS A 349 6.96 -12.90 29.02
C LYS A 349 8.14 -13.31 28.14
N THR A 350 9.27 -13.70 28.74
CA THR A 350 10.45 -14.14 27.97
C THR A 350 10.18 -15.41 27.18
N GLU A 351 9.45 -16.38 27.75
CA GLU A 351 9.04 -17.59 27.05
C GLU A 351 8.13 -17.29 25.86
N PHE A 352 7.15 -16.40 26.05
CA PHE A 352 6.25 -15.98 24.97
C PHE A 352 7.03 -15.28 23.84
N GLN A 353 7.94 -14.37 24.19
CA GLN A 353 8.80 -13.70 23.21
C GLN A 353 9.66 -14.71 22.42
N GLN A 354 10.23 -15.72 23.09
CA GLN A 354 10.99 -16.77 22.41
C GLN A 354 10.12 -17.63 21.49
N ARG A 355 8.91 -18.01 21.93
CA ARG A 355 7.95 -18.76 21.11
C ARG A 355 7.54 -17.96 19.88
N TYR A 356 7.24 -16.68 20.06
CA TYR A 356 6.90 -15.77 18.96
C TYR A 356 8.06 -15.67 17.96
N GLN A 357 9.28 -15.42 18.43
CA GLN A 357 10.46 -15.35 17.56
C GLN A 357 10.66 -16.66 16.78
N ARG A 358 10.55 -17.82 17.43
CA ARG A 358 10.65 -19.13 16.74
C ARG A 358 9.56 -19.30 15.68
N ALA A 359 8.33 -18.90 15.97
CA ALA A 359 7.22 -18.98 15.01
C ALA A 359 7.45 -18.06 13.81
N VAL A 360 7.88 -16.81 14.04
CA VAL A 360 8.19 -15.85 12.97
C VAL A 360 9.33 -16.35 12.10
N TYR A 361 10.44 -16.81 12.69
CA TYR A 361 11.55 -17.36 11.91
C TYR A 361 11.15 -18.63 11.14
N GLY A 362 10.34 -19.50 11.74
CA GLY A 362 9.80 -20.68 11.05
C GLY A 362 8.91 -20.32 9.86
N LEU A 363 8.05 -19.32 10.00
CA LEU A 363 7.22 -18.81 8.89
C LEU A 363 8.07 -18.16 7.80
N GLN A 364 9.06 -17.35 8.18
CA GLN A 364 9.97 -16.70 7.25
C GLN A 364 10.80 -17.74 6.46
N GLN A 365 11.29 -18.78 7.11
CA GLN A 365 11.99 -19.89 6.45
C GLN A 365 11.07 -20.63 5.47
N LYS A 366 9.83 -20.96 5.87
CA LYS A 366 8.85 -21.61 4.98
C LYS A 366 8.50 -20.74 3.78
N ALA A 367 8.27 -19.45 3.98
CA ALA A 367 8.00 -18.50 2.91
C ALA A 367 9.18 -18.39 1.95
N CYS A 368 10.40 -18.23 2.47
CA CYS A 368 11.63 -18.19 1.68
C CYS A 368 11.84 -19.46 0.85
N LEU A 369 11.64 -20.64 1.46
CA LEU A 369 11.73 -21.92 0.73
C LEU A 369 10.66 -22.02 -0.36
N LYS A 370 9.41 -21.58 -0.09
CA LYS A 370 8.34 -21.57 -1.08
C LYS A 370 8.69 -20.65 -2.26
N THR A 371 9.18 -19.44 -1.97
CA THR A 371 9.62 -18.49 -3.00
C THR A 371 10.77 -19.08 -3.82
N MET A 372 11.79 -19.65 -3.19
CA MET A 372 12.92 -20.26 -3.89
C MET A 372 12.48 -21.43 -4.79
N VAL A 373 11.52 -22.26 -4.33
CA VAL A 373 10.96 -23.34 -5.16
C VAL A 373 10.18 -22.79 -6.34
N LEU A 374 9.38 -21.73 -6.15
CA LEU A 374 8.66 -21.08 -7.24
C LEU A 374 9.60 -20.45 -8.25
N GLU A 375 10.66 -19.76 -7.80
CA GLU A 375 11.70 -19.20 -8.68
C GLU A 375 12.40 -20.27 -9.50
N ARG A 376 12.75 -21.42 -8.89
CA ARG A 376 13.36 -22.54 -9.63
C ARG A 376 12.41 -23.16 -10.65
N LYS A 377 11.12 -23.31 -10.30
CA LYS A 377 10.11 -23.81 -11.23
C LYS A 377 9.91 -22.83 -12.39
N LEU A 378 9.90 -21.53 -12.10
CA LEU A 378 9.75 -20.48 -13.11
C LEU A 378 10.94 -20.49 -14.07
N LYS A 379 12.18 -20.54 -13.56
CA LYS A 379 13.38 -20.68 -14.40
C LYS A 379 13.36 -21.94 -15.27
N ALA A 380 12.96 -23.08 -14.70
CA ALA A 380 12.85 -24.32 -15.48
C ALA A 380 11.78 -24.24 -16.59
N LEU A 381 10.68 -23.49 -16.35
CA LEU A 381 9.67 -23.22 -17.37
C LEU A 381 10.17 -22.23 -18.43
N GLU A 382 10.91 -21.19 -18.03
CA GLU A 382 11.57 -20.26 -18.96
C GLU A 382 12.57 -20.99 -19.86
N GLU A 383 13.45 -21.83 -19.29
CA GLU A 383 14.40 -22.64 -20.06
C GLU A 383 13.67 -23.60 -21.02
N ALA A 384 12.58 -24.23 -20.58
CA ALA A 384 11.77 -25.10 -21.43
C ALA A 384 11.07 -24.32 -22.57
N GLU A 385 10.62 -23.09 -22.28
CA GLU A 385 10.04 -22.19 -23.26
C GLU A 385 11.08 -21.74 -24.29
N GLU A 386 12.27 -21.33 -23.86
CA GLU A 386 13.39 -20.96 -24.76
C GLU A 386 13.77 -22.13 -25.67
N VAL A 387 13.87 -23.35 -25.15
CA VAL A 387 14.15 -24.55 -25.95
C VAL A 387 13.02 -24.83 -26.93
N ALA A 388 11.76 -24.72 -26.52
CA ALA A 388 10.62 -24.93 -27.40
C ALA A 388 10.55 -23.86 -28.52
N GLN A 389 10.79 -22.59 -28.19
CA GLN A 389 10.86 -21.49 -29.16
C GLN A 389 11.99 -21.73 -30.17
N ALA A 390 13.19 -22.09 -29.71
CA ALA A 390 14.32 -22.41 -30.57
C ALA A 390 14.02 -23.60 -31.52
N GLN A 391 13.35 -24.65 -31.02
CA GLN A 391 12.92 -25.78 -31.85
C GLN A 391 11.88 -25.35 -32.92
N VAL A 392 10.93 -24.50 -32.57
CA VAL A 392 9.95 -23.96 -33.52
C VAL A 392 10.64 -23.10 -34.59
N GLU A 393 11.59 -22.26 -34.22
CA GLU A 393 12.39 -21.46 -35.14
C GLU A 393 13.24 -22.33 -36.08
N GLU A 394 13.90 -23.38 -35.57
CA GLU A 394 14.63 -24.34 -36.39
C GLU A 394 13.72 -25.04 -37.41
N LEU A 395 12.55 -25.53 -36.99
CA LEU A 395 11.60 -26.19 -37.89
C LEU A 395 11.08 -25.23 -38.96
N ARG A 396 10.80 -23.98 -38.57
CA ARG A 396 10.39 -22.92 -39.49
C ARG A 396 11.47 -22.64 -40.54
N HIS A 397 12.74 -22.56 -40.14
CA HIS A 397 13.85 -22.38 -41.06
C HIS A 397 14.09 -23.58 -41.98
N ARG A 398 13.98 -24.82 -41.46
CA ARG A 398 14.16 -26.06 -42.25
C ARG A 398 13.08 -26.26 -43.31
N GLN A 399 11.83 -25.89 -43.01
CA GLN A 399 10.70 -26.09 -43.93
C GLN A 399 10.37 -24.85 -44.79
N GLN A 400 11.09 -23.74 -44.65
CA GLN A 400 10.84 -22.48 -45.38
C GLN A 400 9.38 -21.99 -45.26
N ILE A 401 8.75 -22.19 -44.10
CA ILE A 401 7.36 -21.77 -43.89
C ILE A 401 7.35 -20.26 -43.64
N GLU A 402 6.63 -19.51 -44.49
CA GLU A 402 6.45 -18.07 -44.31
C GLU A 402 5.61 -17.78 -43.05
N THR A 403 5.94 -16.69 -42.35
CA THR A 403 5.27 -16.28 -41.09
C THR A 403 3.76 -16.10 -41.24
N CYS A 404 3.31 -15.72 -42.43
CA CYS A 404 1.92 -15.39 -42.72
C CYS A 404 0.99 -16.60 -42.61
N ASP A 405 1.45 -17.80 -42.97
CA ASP A 405 0.62 -19.02 -42.96
C ASP A 405 0.49 -19.64 -41.56
N LEU A 406 1.44 -19.36 -40.66
CA LEU A 406 1.44 -19.86 -39.28
C LEU A 406 0.52 -19.06 -38.35
N ILE A 407 0.29 -17.77 -38.62
CA ILE A 407 -0.55 -16.89 -37.80
C ILE A 407 -2.01 -17.37 -37.69
N PRO A 408 -2.73 -17.72 -38.78
CA PRO A 408 -4.10 -18.20 -38.68
C PRO A 408 -4.20 -19.57 -38.00
N LEU A 409 -3.22 -20.46 -38.23
CA LEU A 409 -3.18 -21.77 -37.58
C LEU A 409 -2.90 -21.65 -36.06
N SER A 410 -1.96 -20.78 -35.68
CA SER A 410 -1.66 -20.43 -34.28
C SER A 410 -2.89 -19.86 -33.57
N LYS A 411 -3.55 -18.86 -34.17
CA LYS A 411 -4.80 -18.29 -33.63
C LYS A 411 -5.92 -19.32 -33.52
N GLY A 412 -6.00 -20.29 -34.43
CA GLY A 412 -6.94 -21.41 -34.34
C GLY A 412 -6.63 -22.34 -33.16
N ALA A 413 -5.36 -22.68 -32.96
CA ALA A 413 -4.89 -23.47 -31.83
C ALA A 413 -5.10 -22.75 -30.49
N GLU A 414 -4.81 -21.46 -30.41
CA GLU A 414 -5.07 -20.62 -29.22
C GLU A 414 -6.56 -20.59 -28.85
N ARG A 415 -7.46 -20.47 -29.84
CA ARG A 415 -8.91 -20.51 -29.60
C ARG A 415 -9.35 -21.87 -29.07
N LEU A 416 -8.82 -22.96 -29.62
CA LEU A 416 -9.11 -24.32 -29.14
C LEU A 416 -8.57 -24.57 -27.74
N LEU A 417 -7.37 -24.06 -27.42
CA LEU A 417 -6.81 -24.13 -26.07
C LEU A 417 -7.67 -23.37 -25.07
N LYS A 418 -8.05 -22.13 -25.38
CA LYS A 418 -8.96 -21.33 -24.53
C LYS A 418 -10.29 -22.04 -24.30
N ALA A 419 -10.91 -22.58 -25.34
CA ALA A 419 -12.16 -23.33 -25.20
C ALA A 419 -12.01 -24.58 -24.33
N LYS A 420 -10.85 -25.26 -24.40
CA LYS A 420 -10.54 -26.40 -23.52
C LYS A 420 -10.27 -25.98 -22.08
N ASP A 421 -9.61 -24.86 -21.86
CA ASP A 421 -9.34 -24.30 -20.53
C ASP A 421 -10.63 -23.83 -19.86
N GLU A 422 -11.50 -23.14 -20.60
CA GLU A 422 -12.85 -22.77 -20.15
C GLU A 422 -13.66 -24.00 -19.74
N LEU A 423 -13.69 -25.04 -20.59
CA LEU A 423 -14.35 -26.30 -20.26
C LEU A 423 -13.71 -27.01 -19.05
N ALA A 424 -12.39 -26.90 -18.88
CA ALA A 424 -11.71 -27.44 -17.71
C ALA A 424 -12.08 -26.68 -16.43
N ASP A 425 -12.28 -25.36 -16.50
CA ASP A 425 -12.73 -24.55 -15.38
C ASP A 425 -14.20 -24.80 -15.04
N GLU A 426 -15.07 -24.94 -16.05
CA GLU A 426 -16.46 -25.38 -15.87
C GLU A 426 -16.51 -26.73 -15.14
N LEU A 427 -15.72 -27.72 -15.60
CA LEU A 427 -15.64 -29.04 -14.94
C LEU A 427 -15.09 -28.95 -13.51
N ARG A 428 -14.15 -28.04 -13.22
CA ARG A 428 -13.63 -27.83 -11.86
C ARG A 428 -14.71 -27.25 -10.95
N ASP A 429 -15.51 -26.32 -11.45
CA ASP A 429 -16.59 -25.72 -10.70
C ASP A 429 -17.75 -26.71 -10.51
N ASP A 430 -18.06 -27.54 -11.50
CA ASP A 430 -18.97 -28.67 -11.36
C ASP A 430 -18.48 -29.66 -10.29
N ILE A 431 -17.19 -29.97 -10.25
CA ILE A 431 -16.61 -30.83 -9.20
C ILE A 431 -16.75 -30.17 -7.81
N LYS A 432 -16.53 -28.86 -7.70
CA LYS A 432 -16.72 -28.14 -6.42
C LYS A 432 -18.17 -28.19 -5.97
N THR A 433 -19.11 -27.84 -6.86
CA THR A 433 -20.54 -27.87 -6.55
C THR A 433 -21.01 -29.27 -6.18
N LEU A 434 -20.53 -30.32 -6.86
CA LEU A 434 -20.81 -31.71 -6.49
C LEU A 434 -20.25 -32.09 -5.11
N LYS A 435 -19.06 -31.60 -4.75
CA LYS A 435 -18.49 -31.80 -3.40
C LYS A 435 -19.30 -31.08 -2.33
N ASP A 436 -19.69 -29.84 -2.58
CA ASP A 436 -20.52 -29.06 -1.65
C ASP A 436 -21.89 -29.72 -1.46
N LEU A 437 -22.53 -30.17 -2.55
CA LEU A 437 -23.77 -30.92 -2.50
C LEU A 437 -23.61 -32.27 -1.77
N HIS A 438 -22.48 -32.95 -1.95
CA HIS A 438 -22.17 -34.18 -1.22
C HIS A 438 -22.06 -33.91 0.29
N ASP A 439 -21.28 -32.91 0.70
CA ASP A 439 -21.11 -32.54 2.11
C ASP A 439 -22.43 -32.07 2.73
N MET A 440 -23.24 -31.31 2.00
CA MET A 440 -24.60 -30.94 2.41
C MET A 440 -25.51 -32.16 2.58
N ALA A 441 -25.48 -33.12 1.65
CA ALA A 441 -26.27 -34.34 1.75
C ALA A 441 -25.82 -35.18 2.96
N VAL A 442 -24.51 -35.31 3.20
CA VAL A 442 -23.96 -36.01 4.39
C VAL A 442 -24.45 -35.34 5.68
N GLN A 443 -24.44 -34.01 5.75
CA GLN A 443 -24.97 -33.27 6.91
C GLN A 443 -26.47 -33.46 7.09
N GLN A 444 -27.26 -33.45 6.01
CA GLN A 444 -28.70 -33.69 6.05
C GLN A 444 -29.02 -35.12 6.50
N TYR A 445 -28.32 -36.13 5.96
CA TYR A 445 -28.48 -37.52 6.40
C TYR A 445 -28.07 -37.70 7.86
N ALA A 446 -26.98 -37.06 8.32
CA ALA A 446 -26.58 -37.08 9.72
C ALA A 446 -27.66 -36.46 10.63
N SER A 447 -28.28 -35.34 10.19
CA SER A 447 -29.38 -34.69 10.92
C SER A 447 -30.64 -35.57 10.95
N CYS A 448 -31.01 -36.20 9.84
CA CYS A 448 -32.14 -37.14 9.77
C CYS A 448 -31.92 -38.38 10.65
N MET A 449 -30.72 -38.95 10.65
CA MET A 449 -30.35 -40.10 11.50
C MET A 449 -30.40 -39.73 12.99
N ALA A 450 -29.88 -38.55 13.36
CA ALA A 450 -29.98 -38.02 14.71
C ALA A 450 -31.45 -37.80 15.13
N SER A 451 -32.30 -37.28 14.23
CA SER A 451 -33.74 -37.11 14.50
C SER A 451 -34.50 -38.44 14.63
N SER A 452 -34.01 -39.49 13.99
CA SER A 452 -34.58 -40.85 14.06
C SER A 452 -34.03 -41.66 15.24
N GLY A 453 -33.14 -41.07 16.06
CA GLY A 453 -32.59 -41.69 17.27
C GLY A 453 -31.46 -42.69 17.01
N VAL A 454 -30.89 -42.73 15.81
CA VAL A 454 -29.71 -43.56 15.50
C VAL A 454 -28.45 -42.72 15.71
N PRO A 455 -27.62 -43.02 16.72
CA PRO A 455 -26.39 -42.27 16.97
C PRO A 455 -25.38 -42.53 15.85
N VAL A 456 -24.70 -41.45 15.42
CA VAL A 456 -23.72 -41.47 14.30
C VAL A 456 -22.54 -42.41 14.58
N GLU A 457 -22.31 -42.78 15.84
CA GLU A 457 -21.28 -43.72 16.31
C GLU A 457 -21.55 -45.19 15.91
N ASP A 458 -22.80 -45.55 15.59
CA ASP A 458 -23.16 -46.92 15.14
C ASP A 458 -22.83 -47.17 13.65
N LEU A 459 -22.50 -46.12 12.90
CA LEU A 459 -22.05 -46.24 11.52
C LEU A 459 -20.57 -46.66 11.53
N GLN A 460 -20.27 -47.89 11.11
CA GLN A 460 -18.91 -48.42 11.01
C GLN A 460 -18.04 -47.72 9.93
N PHE A 461 -18.54 -46.67 9.28
CA PHE A 461 -17.82 -45.88 8.29
C PHE A 461 -17.96 -44.39 8.58
N VAL A 462 -16.86 -43.65 8.45
CA VAL A 462 -16.85 -42.19 8.48
C VAL A 462 -16.94 -41.70 7.03
N PRO A 463 -18.00 -40.96 6.65
CA PRO A 463 -18.09 -40.40 5.30
C PRO A 463 -16.92 -39.45 5.04
N LEU A 464 -16.32 -39.54 3.86
CA LEU A 464 -15.24 -38.66 3.41
C LEU A 464 -15.82 -37.27 3.14
N THR A 465 -15.39 -36.27 3.90
CA THR A 465 -15.72 -34.85 3.67
C THR A 465 -14.68 -34.20 2.78
N TYR A 466 -15.10 -33.43 1.78
CA TYR A 466 -14.20 -32.78 0.83
C TYR A 466 -14.08 -31.28 1.13
N SER A 467 -13.38 -30.91 2.21
CA SER A 467 -13.11 -29.50 2.57
C SER A 467 -12.00 -28.85 1.77
#